data_AF-A0A7X7GBU2-F1
#
_entry.id   AF-A0A7X7GBU2-F1
#
_cell.length_a   1.000
_cell.length_b   1.000
_cell.length_c   1.000
_cell.angle_alpha   90.00
_cell.angle_beta   90.00
_cell.angle_gamma   90.00
#
_symmetry.space_group_name_H-M   'P 1'
#
loop_
_entity.id
_entity.type
_entity.pdbx_description
1 polymer ?
#
loop_
_entity_poly.entity_id
_entity_poly.type
_entity_poly.pdbx_seq_one_letter_code
_entity_poly.pdbx_strand_id
1 'polypeptide(L)' 'MKSSQAGGGVLTVAGAAAIVLSIINRDGGATWMPIMLFLGLLLLLVAVVLFTYDSKEAAEARERLEKAA' A
#
# COMPACT_ATOMS: atom_id res chain seq x y z
N MET A 1 -8.26 5.35 17.24
CA MET A 1 -7.80 4.70 16.00
C MET A 1 -6.35 5.07 15.80
N LYS A 2 -5.43 4.10 15.72
CA LYS A 2 -3.99 4.39 15.51
C LYS A 2 -3.86 5.12 14.16
N SER A 3 -3.13 6.23 14.12
CA SER A 3 -2.88 7.06 12.94
C SER A 3 -2.52 6.25 11.67
N SER A 4 -1.89 5.08 11.83
CA SER A 4 -1.63 4.08 10.79
C SER A 4 -2.86 3.70 9.96
N GLN A 5 -4.00 3.45 10.58
CA GLN A 5 -5.21 2.99 9.87
C GLN A 5 -5.87 4.12 9.06
N ALA A 6 -5.82 5.35 9.58
CA ALA A 6 -6.29 6.52 8.83
C ALA A 6 -5.41 6.78 7.60
N GLY A 7 -4.09 6.66 7.76
CA GLY A 7 -3.13 6.74 6.65
C GLY A 7 -3.34 5.64 5.60
N GLY A 8 -3.58 4.40 6.04
CA GLY A 8 -3.95 3.30 5.15
C GLY A 8 -5.20 3.60 4.32
N GLY A 9 -6.24 4.16 4.94
CA GLY A 9 -7.48 4.51 4.23
C GLY A 9 -7.27 5.53 3.12
N VAL A 10 -6.50 6.59 3.39
CA VAL A 10 -6.16 7.62 2.39
C VAL A 10 -5.38 7.01 1.22
N LEU A 11 -4.39 6.17 1.52
CA LEU A 11 -3.56 5.51 0.50
C LEU A 11 -4.37 4.52 -0.35
N THR A 12 -5.36 3.83 0.23
CA THR A 12 -6.27 2.98 -0.54
C THR A 12 -7.06 3.78 -1.57
N VAL A 13 -7.65 4.90 -1.15
CA VAL A 13 -8.45 5.75 -2.05
C VAL A 13 -7.55 6.36 -3.14
N ALA A 14 -6.39 6.89 -2.76
CA ALA A 14 -5.43 7.46 -3.70
C ALA A 14 -4.90 6.43 -4.71
N GLY A 15 -4.56 5.22 -4.24
CA GLY A 15 -4.08 4.13 -5.09
C GLY A 15 -5.15 3.66 -6.07
N ALA A 16 -6.38 3.45 -5.61
CA ALA A 16 -7.50 3.07 -6.48
C ALA A 16 -7.78 4.16 -7.53
N ALA A 17 -7.81 5.43 -7.13
CA ALA A 17 -8.01 6.55 -8.06
C ALA A 17 -6.89 6.62 -9.12
N ALA A 18 -5.63 6.44 -8.71
CA ALA A 18 -4.49 6.43 -9.63
C ALA A 18 -4.60 5.30 -10.68
N ILE A 19 -5.00 4.10 -10.26
CA ILE A 19 -5.24 2.97 -11.18
C ILE A 19 -6.36 3.30 -12.15
N VAL A 20 -7.51 3.76 -11.65
CA VAL A 20 -8.66 4.10 -12.50
C VAL A 20 -8.30 5.18 -13.52
N LEU A 21 -7.63 6.25 -13.09
CA LEU A 21 -7.18 7.32 -13.97
C LEU A 21 -6.16 6.83 -15.01
N SER A 22 -5.26 5.92 -14.63
CA SER A 22 -4.29 5.32 -15.58
C SER A 22 -4.98 4.51 -16.69
N ILE A 23 -6.10 3.86 -16.38
CA ILE A 23 -6.88 3.06 -17.34
C ILE A 23 -7.72 3.96 -18.23
N ILE A 24 -8.47 4.91 -17.65
CA ILE A 24 -9.34 5.82 -18.40
C ILE A 24 -8.52 6.64 -19.40
N ASN A 25 -7.36 7.12 -18.98
CA ASN A 25 -6.55 7.95 -19.85
C ASN A 25 -5.74 7.13 -20.86
N ARG A 26 -5.69 5.79 -20.78
CA ARG A 26 -4.76 4.90 -21.52
C ARG A 26 -4.58 5.28 -23.00
N ASP A 27 -5.67 5.63 -23.67
CA ASP A 27 -5.69 5.92 -25.10
C ASP A 27 -5.32 7.37 -25.45
N GLY A 28 -5.16 8.24 -24.45
CA GLY A 28 -4.77 9.64 -24.58
C GLY A 28 -3.29 9.87 -24.88
N GLY A 29 -2.50 8.81 -25.07
CA GLY A 29 -1.11 8.89 -25.55
C GLY A 29 -0.08 9.46 -24.56
N ALA A 30 -0.47 9.77 -23.32
CA ALA A 30 0.45 10.29 -22.32
C ALA A 30 1.34 9.18 -21.72
N THR A 31 2.64 9.40 -21.78
CA THR A 31 3.68 8.43 -21.39
C THR A 31 3.76 8.15 -19.89
N TRP A 32 3.13 8.97 -19.05
CA TRP A 32 3.11 8.80 -17.59
C TRP A 32 2.10 7.76 -17.09
N MET A 33 1.18 7.28 -17.92
CA MET A 33 0.10 6.40 -17.47
C MET A 33 0.56 5.04 -16.94
N PRO A 34 1.53 4.35 -17.57
CA PRO A 34 2.08 3.12 -16.99
C PRO A 34 2.68 3.37 -15.60
N ILE A 35 3.36 4.51 -15.42
CA ILE A 35 3.93 4.90 -14.12
C ILE A 35 2.83 5.13 -13.09
N MET A 36 1.72 5.78 -13.46
CA MET A 36 0.57 5.97 -12.58
C MET A 36 -0.10 4.66 -12.16
N LEU A 37 -0.17 3.66 -13.06
CA LEU A 37 -0.65 2.32 -12.71
C LEU A 37 0.24 1.68 -11.63
N PHE A 38 1.56 1.68 -11.84
CA PHE A 38 2.50 1.11 -10.86
C PHE A 38 2.51 1.88 -9.54
N LEU A 39 2.39 3.21 -9.59
CA LEU A 39 2.27 4.04 -8.40
C LEU A 39 0.99 3.69 -7.62
N GLY A 40 -0.14 3.54 -8.31
CA GLY A 40 -1.40 3.13 -7.68
C GLY A 40 -1.31 1.77 -7.01
N LEU A 41 -0.67 0.79 -7.65
CA LEU A 41 -0.40 -0.53 -7.06
C LEU A 41 0.51 -0.44 -5.82
N LEU A 42 1.56 0.38 -5.89
CA LEU A 42 2.45 0.61 -4.75
C LEU A 42 1.69 1.23 -3.56
N LEU A 43 0.85 2.23 -3.80
CA LEU A 43 0.04 2.85 -2.75
C LEU A 43 -0.90 1.83 -2.08
N LEU A 44 -1.51 0.93 -2.86
CA LEU A 44 -2.34 -0.16 -2.32
C LEU A 44 -1.53 -1.14 -1.48
N LEU A 45 -0.33 -1.52 -1.92
CA LEU A 45 0.56 -2.39 -1.13
C LEU A 45 0.93 -1.74 0.21
N VAL A 46 1.30 -0.46 0.20
CA VAL A 46 1.61 0.28 1.43
C VAL A 46 0.37 0.37 2.33
N ALA A 47 -0.81 0.61 1.76
CA ALA A 47 -2.04 0.64 2.54
C ALA A 47 -2.32 -0.70 3.22
N VAL A 48 -2.16 -1.82 2.51
CA VAL A 48 -2.30 -3.17 3.08
C VAL A 48 -1.34 -3.36 4.25
N VAL A 49 -0.08 -2.97 4.11
CA VAL A 49 0.89 -3.04 5.22
C VAL A 49 0.41 -2.20 6.41
N LEU A 50 -0.04 -0.96 6.20
CA LEU A 50 -0.52 -0.11 7.30
C LEU A 50 -1.78 -0.65 8.00
N PHE A 51 -2.60 -1.43 7.30
CA PHE A 51 -3.78 -2.07 7.88
C PHE A 51 -3.47 -3.39 8.58
N THR A 52 -2.51 -4.16 8.08
CA THR A 52 -2.25 -5.54 8.52
C THR A 52 -1.03 -5.67 9.44
N TYR A 53 -0.12 -4.69 9.42
CA TYR A 53 1.09 -4.75 10.23
C TYR A 53 0.79 -4.44 11.70
N ASP A 54 0.95 -5.46 12.55
CA ASP A 54 0.99 -5.28 14.00
C ASP A 54 2.43 -5.36 14.52
N SER A 55 2.93 -4.23 15.00
CA SER A 55 4.25 -4.10 15.63
C SER A 55 4.48 -5.06 16.80
N LYS A 56 3.42 -5.41 17.55
CA LYS A 56 3.54 -6.33 18.70
C LYS A 56 3.76 -7.75 18.23
N GLU A 57 2.96 -8.20 17.27
CA GLU A 57 3.10 -9.52 16.67
C GLU A 57 4.47 -9.69 16.00
N ALA A 58 4.95 -8.66 15.31
CA ALA A 58 6.29 -8.66 14.70
C ALA A 58 7.41 -8.78 15.75
N ALA A 59 7.28 -8.09 16.90
CA ALA A 59 8.25 -8.19 17.98
C ALA A 59 8.23 -9.58 18.65
N GLU A 60 7.05 -10.14 18.90
CA GLU A 60 6.90 -11.48 19.46
C GLU A 60 7.45 -12.57 18.52
N ALA A 61 7.20 -12.45 17.22
CA ALA A 61 7.73 -13.38 16.22
C ALA A 61 9.26 -13.37 16.22
N ARG A 62 9.88 -12.18 16.34
CA ARG A 62 11.33 -12.04 16.45
C ARG A 62 11.88 -12.69 17.72
N GLU A 63 11.24 -12.46 18.86
CA GLU A 63 11.67 -13.06 20.14
C GLU A 63 11.58 -14.60 20.10
N ARG A 64 10.54 -15.17 19.47
CA ARG A 64 10.41 -16.63 19.29
C ARG A 64 11.52 -17.19 18.41
N LEU A 65 11.91 -16.47 17.36
CA LEU A 65 13.00 -16.84 16.47
C LEU A 65 14.36 -16.82 17.19
N GLU A 66 14.61 -15.77 17.98
CA GLU A 66 15.83 -15.66 18.80
C GLU A 66 15.91 -16.73 19.89
N LYS A 67 14.77 -17.17 20.46
CA LYS A 67 14.73 -18.29 21.42
C LYS A 67 14.89 -19.67 20.79
N ALA A 68 14.66 -19.80 19.48
CA ALA A 68 14.74 -21.06 18.75
C ALA A 68 16.12 -21.29 18.08
N ALA A 69 16.96 -20.26 18.03
CA ALA A 69 18.34 -20.29 17.51
C ALA A 69 19.35 -20.57 18.64
#